data_AF-A0A3N1TN01-F1
#
_entry.id   AF-A0A3N1TN01-F1
#
_cell.length_a   1.000
_cell.length_b   1.000
_cell.length_c   1.000
_cell.angle_alpha   90.00
_cell.angle_beta   90.00
_cell.angle_gamma   90.00
#
_symmetry.space_group_name_H-M   'P 1'
#
loop_
_entity.id
_entity.type
_entity.pdbx_description
1 polymer ?
#
loop_
_entity_poly.entity_id
_entity_poly.type
_entity_poly.pdbx_seq_one_letter_code
_entity_poly.pdbx_strand_id
1 'polypeptide(L)'
;MFSEHVQSRAVKREATRRKVLSSAERLFREQGFGSSTIRQIATDAEVSTGTVMSVGDKDALLVAIFDTWIAAVHHSREHRDEQGDETPLPPAAVAQEVLDLVEPFITYFALDLELSREYAAVIVRGTHESEVFRALARALLTELETLLARTPITATGAGAGARTLYFAYLGILMTVGNGALDQRAAIAQFQEVIHFVVHREGAQR
;
A
#
# COMPACT_ATOMS: atom_id res chain seq x y z
N MET A 1 -10.24 -8.43 -37.83
CA MET A 1 -11.33 -9.05 -37.05
C MET A 1 -10.86 -9.86 -35.81
N PHE A 2 -9.60 -10.33 -35.74
CA PHE A 2 -9.12 -11.10 -34.57
C PHE A 2 -8.94 -10.28 -33.27
N SER A 3 -8.67 -8.98 -33.36
CA SER A 3 -8.40 -8.14 -32.18
C SER A 3 -9.65 -7.83 -31.34
N GLU A 4 -10.84 -7.80 -31.95
CA GLU A 4 -12.09 -7.38 -31.27
C GLU A 4 -12.61 -8.44 -30.29
N HIS A 5 -12.52 -9.72 -30.65
CA HIS A 5 -12.90 -10.83 -29.76
C HIS A 5 -11.95 -11.01 -28.58
N VAL A 6 -10.65 -10.72 -28.77
CA VAL A 6 -9.64 -10.82 -27.71
C VAL A 6 -9.80 -9.68 -26.70
N GLN A 7 -10.02 -8.46 -27.17
CA GLN A 7 -10.32 -7.30 -26.32
C GLN A 7 -11.63 -7.51 -25.53
N SER A 8 -12.69 -8.02 -26.16
CA SER A 8 -13.95 -8.34 -25.48
C SER A 8 -13.79 -9.40 -24.38
N ARG A 9 -12.96 -10.42 -24.59
CA ARG A 9 -12.67 -11.45 -23.59
C ARG A 9 -11.83 -10.93 -22.43
N ALA A 10 -10.81 -10.10 -22.71
CA ALA A 10 -10.00 -9.47 -21.67
C ALA A 10 -10.84 -8.54 -20.78
N VAL A 11 -11.70 -7.72 -21.38
CA VAL A 11 -12.62 -6.82 -20.66
C VAL A 11 -13.60 -7.61 -19.79
N LYS A 12 -14.18 -8.70 -20.31
CA LYS A 12 -15.07 -9.57 -19.52
C LYS A 12 -14.34 -10.23 -18.35
N ARG A 13 -13.12 -10.72 -18.57
CA ARG A 13 -12.29 -11.32 -17.51
C ARG A 13 -12.00 -10.32 -16.41
N GLU A 14 -11.64 -9.09 -16.77
CA GLU A 14 -11.38 -8.02 -15.81
C GLU A 14 -12.63 -7.58 -15.06
N ALA A 15 -13.78 -7.50 -15.73
CA ALA A 15 -15.06 -7.24 -15.08
C ALA A 15 -15.40 -8.31 -14.03
N THR A 16 -15.22 -9.60 -14.39
CA THR A 16 -15.40 -10.71 -13.45
C THR A 16 -14.43 -10.63 -12.28
N ARG A 17 -13.15 -10.34 -12.53
CA ARG A 17 -12.12 -10.18 -11.49
C ARG A 17 -12.54 -9.12 -10.48
N ARG A 18 -12.94 -7.93 -10.94
CA ARG A 18 -13.41 -6.84 -10.07
C ARG A 18 -14.64 -7.21 -9.27
N LYS A 19 -15.61 -7.91 -9.87
CA LYS A 19 -16.82 -8.39 -9.17
C LYS A 19 -16.44 -9.34 -8.02
N VAL A 20 -15.57 -10.31 -8.30
CA VAL A 20 -15.09 -11.27 -7.29
C VAL A 20 -14.35 -10.56 -6.16
N LEU A 21 -13.43 -9.63 -6.45
CA LEU A 21 -12.68 -8.92 -5.42
C LEU A 21 -13.57 -8.02 -4.57
N SER A 22 -14.55 -7.33 -5.17
CA SER A 22 -15.51 -6.51 -4.42
C SER A 22 -16.38 -7.35 -3.48
N SER A 23 -16.88 -8.50 -3.93
CA SER A 23 -17.60 -9.45 -3.08
C SER A 23 -16.72 -10.02 -1.96
N ALA A 24 -15.48 -10.37 -2.27
CA ALA A 24 -14.52 -10.86 -1.28
C ALA A 24 -14.20 -9.80 -0.22
N GLU A 25 -13.89 -8.57 -0.62
CA GLU A 25 -13.60 -7.45 0.30
C GLU A 25 -14.78 -7.21 1.24
N ARG A 26 -16.00 -7.14 0.70
CA ARG A 26 -17.19 -6.92 1.52
C ARG A 26 -17.39 -8.04 2.54
N LEU A 27 -17.32 -9.30 2.10
CA LEU A 27 -17.46 -10.43 3.00
C LEU A 27 -16.33 -10.47 4.05
N PHE A 28 -15.09 -10.21 3.66
CA PHE A 28 -13.98 -10.19 4.62
C PHE A 28 -14.17 -9.14 5.72
N ARG A 29 -14.70 -7.96 5.38
CA ARG A 29 -14.97 -6.89 6.36
C ARG A 29 -16.25 -7.12 7.18
N GLU A 30 -17.29 -7.68 6.59
CA GLU A 30 -18.60 -7.84 7.25
C GLU A 30 -18.66 -9.04 8.20
N GLN A 31 -18.07 -10.19 7.81
CA GLN A 31 -18.12 -11.44 8.59
C GLN A 31 -16.75 -11.90 9.09
N GLY A 32 -15.69 -11.17 8.75
CA GLY A 32 -14.31 -11.53 9.06
C GLY A 32 -13.68 -12.41 7.96
N PHE A 33 -12.37 -12.27 7.79
CA PHE A 33 -11.61 -13.06 6.83
C PHE A 33 -11.77 -14.55 7.13
N GLY A 34 -11.46 -15.00 8.35
CA GLY A 34 -11.51 -16.41 8.74
C GLY A 34 -12.86 -17.09 8.46
N SER A 35 -13.97 -16.44 8.81
CA SER A 35 -15.34 -16.96 8.63
C SER A 35 -15.83 -16.97 7.18
N SER A 36 -15.16 -16.23 6.28
CA SER A 36 -15.54 -16.17 4.87
C SER A 36 -15.11 -17.38 4.07
N THR A 37 -15.90 -17.79 3.09
CA THR A 37 -15.60 -18.92 2.21
C THR A 37 -15.64 -18.54 0.74
N ILE A 38 -14.85 -19.23 -0.09
CA ILE A 38 -14.90 -19.11 -1.56
C ILE A 38 -16.32 -19.36 -2.11
N ARG A 39 -17.09 -20.25 -1.47
CA ARG A 39 -18.47 -20.51 -1.86
C ARG A 39 -19.38 -19.31 -1.62
N GLN A 40 -19.29 -18.67 -0.46
CA GLN A 40 -20.04 -17.45 -0.17
C GLN A 40 -19.67 -16.34 -1.15
N ILE A 41 -18.37 -16.15 -1.43
CA ILE A 41 -17.88 -15.16 -2.41
C ILE A 41 -18.46 -15.45 -3.80
N ALA A 42 -18.48 -16.72 -4.23
CA ALA A 42 -19.04 -17.11 -5.52
C ALA A 42 -20.54 -16.82 -5.61
N THR A 43 -21.30 -17.17 -4.56
CA THR A 43 -22.73 -16.87 -4.48
C THR A 43 -22.99 -15.37 -4.53
N ASP A 44 -22.24 -14.60 -3.75
CA ASP A 44 -22.38 -13.15 -3.67
C ASP A 44 -22.03 -12.43 -4.98
N ALA A 45 -20.95 -12.87 -5.64
CA ALA A 45 -20.54 -12.38 -6.95
C ALA A 45 -21.36 -12.97 -8.11
N GLU A 46 -22.34 -13.85 -7.84
CA GLU A 46 -23.14 -14.56 -8.85
C GLU A 46 -22.29 -15.26 -9.92
N VAL A 47 -21.21 -15.93 -9.49
CA VAL A 47 -20.32 -16.71 -10.36
C VAL A 47 -20.13 -18.12 -9.82
N SER A 48 -19.45 -18.98 -10.58
CA SER A 48 -19.08 -20.30 -10.08
C SER A 48 -17.90 -20.22 -9.10
N THR A 49 -17.77 -21.19 -8.20
CA THR A 49 -16.57 -21.31 -7.35
C THR A 49 -15.30 -21.47 -8.18
N GLY A 50 -15.36 -22.19 -9.31
CA GLY A 50 -14.23 -22.31 -10.24
C GLY A 50 -13.83 -20.97 -10.85
N THR A 51 -14.78 -20.07 -11.08
CA THR A 51 -14.51 -18.69 -11.52
C THR A 51 -13.79 -17.89 -10.44
N VAL A 52 -14.21 -17.99 -9.16
CA VAL A 52 -13.49 -17.35 -8.04
C VAL A 52 -12.07 -17.90 -7.93
N MET A 53 -11.90 -19.22 -7.95
CA MET A 53 -10.59 -19.86 -7.90
C MET A 53 -9.69 -19.50 -9.09
N SER A 54 -10.26 -19.15 -10.24
CA SER A 54 -9.48 -18.64 -11.39
C SER A 54 -8.95 -17.22 -11.19
N VAL A 55 -9.55 -16.45 -10.27
CA VAL A 55 -9.03 -15.16 -9.81
C VAL A 55 -7.96 -15.37 -8.73
N GLY A 56 -8.22 -16.26 -7.78
CA GLY A 56 -7.28 -16.63 -6.74
C GLY A 56 -7.93 -17.48 -5.65
N ASP A 57 -7.11 -18.14 -4.84
CA ASP A 57 -7.57 -18.65 -3.55
C ASP A 57 -7.81 -17.51 -2.56
N LYS A 58 -8.31 -17.83 -1.36
CA LYS A 58 -8.77 -16.83 -0.39
C LYS A 58 -7.67 -15.85 0.03
N ASP A 59 -6.45 -16.35 0.22
CA ASP A 59 -5.27 -15.56 0.57
C ASP A 59 -4.84 -14.68 -0.61
N ALA A 60 -4.84 -15.20 -1.85
CA ALA A 60 -4.57 -14.41 -3.04
C ALA A 60 -5.62 -13.31 -3.29
N LEU A 61 -6.90 -13.56 -2.98
CA LEU A 61 -7.95 -12.54 -3.05
C LEU A 61 -7.68 -11.41 -2.04
N LEU A 62 -7.28 -11.75 -0.82
CA LEU A 62 -6.92 -10.77 0.20
C LEU A 62 -5.76 -9.89 -0.26
N VAL A 63 -4.69 -10.50 -0.76
CA VAL A 63 -3.54 -9.76 -1.30
C VAL A 63 -3.97 -8.85 -2.45
N ALA A 64 -4.77 -9.36 -3.40
CA ALA A 64 -5.24 -8.57 -4.54
C ALA A 64 -6.12 -7.37 -4.16
N ILE A 65 -6.91 -7.46 -3.07
CA ILE A 65 -7.71 -6.34 -2.55
C ILE A 65 -6.78 -5.22 -2.06
N PHE A 66 -5.80 -5.56 -1.22
CA PHE A 66 -4.84 -4.57 -0.71
C PHE A 66 -3.99 -3.99 -1.84
N ASP A 67 -3.50 -4.83 -2.76
CA ASP A 67 -2.71 -4.39 -3.91
C ASP A 67 -3.49 -3.41 -4.81
N THR A 68 -4.80 -3.67 -5.03
CA THR A 68 -5.67 -2.77 -5.81
C THR A 68 -5.84 -1.43 -5.11
N TRP A 69 -6.03 -1.42 -3.79
CA TRP A 69 -6.15 -0.20 -3.02
C TRP A 69 -4.84 0.60 -3.01
N ILE A 70 -3.70 -0.06 -2.76
CA ILE A 70 -2.39 0.58 -2.76
C ILE A 70 -2.11 1.23 -4.13
N ALA A 71 -2.34 0.50 -5.22
CA ALA A 71 -2.14 1.04 -6.57
C ALA A 71 -3.02 2.28 -6.84
N ALA A 72 -4.25 2.30 -6.34
CA ALA A 72 -5.16 3.45 -6.49
C ALA A 72 -4.67 4.69 -5.72
N VAL A 73 -4.09 4.50 -4.54
CA VAL A 73 -3.50 5.60 -3.75
C VAL A 73 -2.30 6.19 -4.47
N HIS A 74 -1.39 5.36 -4.99
CA HIS A 74 -0.25 5.85 -5.76
C HIS A 74 -0.67 6.58 -7.03
N HIS A 75 -1.60 6.02 -7.81
CA HIS A 75 -2.03 6.67 -9.05
C HIS A 75 -2.70 8.04 -8.80
N SER A 76 -3.47 8.16 -7.72
CA SER A 76 -4.10 9.43 -7.32
C SER A 76 -3.08 10.53 -6.98
N ARG A 77 -1.84 10.14 -6.61
CA ARG A 77 -0.74 11.06 -6.30
C ARG A 77 0.09 11.42 -7.52
N GLU A 78 0.37 10.45 -8.40
CA GLU A 78 1.04 10.73 -9.68
C GLU A 78 0.35 11.88 -10.43
N HIS A 79 -1.00 11.89 -10.46
CA HIS A 79 -1.78 12.99 -11.06
C HIS A 79 -1.65 14.34 -10.34
N ARG A 80 -1.24 14.37 -9.07
CA ARG A 80 -1.02 15.59 -8.29
C ARG A 80 0.40 16.14 -8.50
N ASP A 81 1.38 15.27 -8.72
CA ASP A 81 2.80 15.60 -8.82
C ASP A 81 3.27 15.98 -10.25
N GLU A 82 2.40 15.88 -11.26
CA GLU A 82 2.66 16.42 -12.61
C GLU A 82 2.88 17.95 -12.65
N GLN A 83 2.79 18.63 -11.50
CA GLN A 83 3.12 20.04 -11.28
C GLN A 83 4.35 20.24 -10.38
N GLY A 84 5.27 19.27 -10.33
CA GLY A 84 6.48 19.31 -9.50
C GLY A 84 7.41 20.49 -9.83
N ASP A 85 7.38 21.51 -8.99
CA ASP A 85 8.34 22.61 -8.96
C ASP A 85 9.66 22.10 -8.31
N GLU A 86 10.78 22.16 -9.05
CA GLU A 86 12.12 21.78 -8.58
C GLU A 86 12.68 22.71 -7.49
N THR A 87 11.88 23.70 -7.06
CA THR A 87 12.26 24.64 -6.02
C THR A 87 12.64 23.91 -4.71
N PRO A 88 13.78 24.27 -4.09
CA PRO A 88 14.20 23.74 -2.80
C PRO A 88 13.13 23.94 -1.73
N LEU A 89 12.83 22.89 -0.99
CA LEU A 89 11.87 22.93 0.11
C LEU A 89 12.58 23.12 1.46
N PRO A 90 11.97 23.86 2.41
CA PRO A 90 12.44 23.86 3.77
C PRO A 90 12.26 22.46 4.41
N PRO A 91 13.11 22.06 5.38
CA PRO A 91 13.04 20.76 6.04
C PRO A 91 11.64 20.37 6.57
N ALA A 92 10.90 21.33 7.12
CA ALA A 92 9.55 21.10 7.64
C ALA A 92 8.53 20.77 6.54
N ALA A 93 8.68 21.35 5.34
CA ALA A 93 7.81 21.03 4.22
C ALA A 93 8.10 19.62 3.68
N VAL A 94 9.38 19.24 3.56
CA VAL A 94 9.74 17.85 3.20
C VAL A 94 9.20 16.86 4.21
N ALA A 95 9.26 17.18 5.51
CA ALA A 95 8.69 16.31 6.53
C ALA A 95 7.18 16.11 6.38
N GLN A 96 6.45 17.17 6.02
CA GLN A 96 5.02 17.08 5.75
C GLN A 96 4.72 16.26 4.49
N GLU A 97 5.44 16.49 3.39
CA GLU A 97 5.28 15.73 2.14
C GLU A 97 5.54 14.23 2.34
N VAL A 98 6.58 13.88 3.11
CA VAL A 98 6.88 12.50 3.48
C VAL A 98 5.75 11.89 4.33
N LEU A 99 5.13 12.67 5.22
CA LEU A 99 4.00 12.19 6.01
C LEU A 99 2.76 11.97 5.13
N ASP A 100 2.43 12.93 4.27
CA ASP A 100 1.31 12.86 3.32
C ASP A 100 1.46 11.64 2.38
N LEU A 101 2.71 11.22 2.14
CA LEU A 101 3.05 10.03 1.38
C LEU A 101 2.72 8.70 2.10
N VAL A 102 2.71 8.64 3.42
CA VAL A 102 2.44 7.38 4.13
C VAL A 102 1.12 7.37 4.90
N GLU A 103 0.57 8.55 5.24
CA GLU A 103 -0.61 8.67 6.09
C GLU A 103 -1.85 7.92 5.56
N PRO A 104 -2.19 7.93 4.25
CA PRO A 104 -3.33 7.17 3.73
C PRO A 104 -3.22 5.67 4.02
N PHE A 105 -2.00 5.12 4.02
CA PHE A 105 -1.74 3.72 4.33
C PHE A 105 -1.92 3.44 5.80
N ILE A 106 -1.33 4.25 6.68
CA ILE A 106 -1.50 4.12 8.13
C ILE A 106 -2.99 4.18 8.47
N THR A 107 -3.72 5.12 7.86
CA THR A 107 -5.16 5.28 8.04
C THR A 107 -5.93 4.06 7.56
N TYR A 108 -5.66 3.56 6.35
CA TYR A 108 -6.36 2.40 5.81
C TYR A 108 -6.12 1.12 6.62
N PHE A 109 -4.89 0.86 7.03
CA PHE A 109 -4.55 -0.29 7.88
C PHE A 109 -5.13 -0.18 9.30
N ALA A 110 -5.43 1.04 9.76
CA ALA A 110 -6.11 1.26 11.02
C ALA A 110 -7.64 1.08 10.95
N LEU A 111 -8.25 1.07 9.75
CA LEU A 111 -9.71 0.93 9.59
C LEU A 111 -10.23 -0.44 10.03
N ASP A 112 -9.48 -1.51 9.76
CA ASP A 112 -9.85 -2.88 10.08
C ASP A 112 -8.61 -3.68 10.50
N LEU A 113 -8.31 -3.63 11.80
CA LEU A 113 -7.16 -4.29 12.38
C LEU A 113 -7.21 -5.81 12.22
N GLU A 114 -8.39 -6.42 12.18
CA GLU A 114 -8.52 -7.87 11.98
C GLU A 114 -8.07 -8.24 10.57
N LEU A 115 -8.61 -7.55 9.57
CA LEU A 115 -8.27 -7.81 8.17
C LEU A 115 -6.81 -7.48 7.86
N SER A 116 -6.27 -6.40 8.44
CA SER A 116 -4.86 -6.05 8.30
C SER A 116 -3.91 -7.09 8.90
N ARG A 117 -4.28 -7.76 10.00
CA ARG A 117 -3.49 -8.88 10.56
C ARG A 117 -3.45 -10.06 9.63
N GLU A 118 -4.58 -10.41 9.03
CA GLU A 118 -4.66 -11.51 8.08
C GLU A 118 -3.81 -11.22 6.85
N TYR A 119 -3.87 -10.00 6.31
CA TYR A 119 -3.01 -9.58 5.21
C TYR A 119 -1.52 -9.68 5.59
N ALA A 120 -1.12 -9.13 6.74
CA ALA A 120 0.26 -9.20 7.21
C ALA A 120 0.72 -10.66 7.40
N ALA A 121 -0.14 -11.53 7.93
CA ALA A 121 0.17 -12.94 8.11
C ALA A 121 0.37 -13.67 6.77
N VAL A 122 -0.45 -13.37 5.76
CA VAL A 122 -0.28 -13.91 4.39
C VAL A 122 1.06 -13.49 3.80
N ILE A 123 1.43 -12.21 3.93
CA ILE A 123 2.71 -11.68 3.42
C ILE A 123 3.91 -12.32 4.14
N VAL A 124 3.87 -12.42 5.48
CA VAL A 124 4.98 -12.99 6.28
C VAL A 124 5.16 -14.48 6.01
N ARG A 125 4.07 -15.23 5.77
CA ARG A 125 4.15 -16.65 5.37
C ARG A 125 4.84 -16.84 4.02
N GLY A 126 4.87 -15.81 3.16
CA GLY A 126 5.53 -15.84 1.85
C GLY A 126 4.87 -16.81 0.86
N THR A 127 3.64 -17.26 1.12
CA THR A 127 2.91 -18.19 0.26
C THR A 127 2.36 -17.53 -1.00
N HIS A 128 2.24 -16.20 -0.99
CA HIS A 128 1.84 -15.39 -2.13
C HIS A 128 2.88 -14.30 -2.36
N GLU A 129 3.54 -14.31 -3.52
CA GLU A 129 4.36 -13.19 -3.95
C GLU A 129 3.45 -12.06 -4.44
N SER A 130 3.54 -10.89 -3.82
CA SER A 130 2.97 -9.66 -4.38
C SER A 130 4.05 -8.96 -5.21
N GLU A 131 4.01 -9.15 -6.54
CA GLU A 131 4.83 -8.37 -7.48
C GLU A 131 4.56 -6.87 -7.31
N VAL A 132 3.32 -6.54 -6.96
CA VAL A 132 2.84 -5.20 -6.64
C VAL A 132 3.60 -4.66 -5.42
N PHE A 133 3.72 -5.42 -4.33
CA PHE A 133 4.50 -5.02 -3.16
C PHE A 133 5.96 -4.70 -3.50
N ARG A 134 6.63 -5.50 -4.35
CA ARG A 134 8.02 -5.20 -4.78
C ARG A 134 8.11 -3.95 -5.65
N ALA A 135 7.20 -3.80 -6.62
CA ALA A 135 7.20 -2.65 -7.53
C ALA A 135 6.88 -1.35 -6.78
N LEU A 136 5.88 -1.39 -5.89
CA LEU A 136 5.45 -0.26 -5.09
C LEU A 136 6.47 0.12 -4.02
N ALA A 137 7.10 -0.86 -3.36
CA ALA A 137 8.20 -0.60 -2.43
C ALA A 137 9.31 0.20 -3.12
N ARG A 138 9.64 -0.19 -4.36
CA ARG A 138 10.64 0.52 -5.15
C ARG A 138 10.16 1.92 -5.54
N ALA A 139 8.90 2.08 -5.96
CA ALA A 139 8.33 3.38 -6.29
C ALA A 139 8.37 4.33 -5.09
N LEU A 140 7.91 3.87 -3.92
CA LEU A 140 7.92 4.62 -2.67
C LEU A 140 9.34 5.01 -2.25
N LEU A 141 10.31 4.11 -2.36
CA LEU A 141 11.72 4.42 -2.09
C LEU A 141 12.26 5.53 -2.99
N THR A 142 11.95 5.48 -4.29
CA THR A 142 12.36 6.52 -5.25
C THR A 142 11.73 7.87 -4.93
N GLU A 143 10.45 7.88 -4.56
CA GLU A 143 9.69 9.08 -4.21
C GLU A 143 10.23 9.73 -2.92
N LEU A 144 10.47 8.92 -1.88
CA LEU A 144 11.13 9.36 -0.65
C LEU A 144 12.53 9.92 -0.91
N GLU A 145 13.33 9.27 -1.75
CA GLU A 145 14.67 9.74 -2.10
C GLU A 145 14.62 11.08 -2.84
N THR A 146 13.66 11.24 -3.75
CA THR A 146 13.45 12.48 -4.50
C THR A 146 13.03 13.62 -3.57
N LEU A 147 12.09 13.38 -2.65
CA LEU A 147 11.68 14.37 -1.66
C LEU A 147 12.83 14.79 -0.74
N LEU A 148 13.61 13.84 -0.25
CA LEU A 148 14.78 14.14 0.57
C LEU A 148 15.86 14.89 -0.23
N ALA A 149 16.04 14.62 -1.53
CA ALA A 149 17.00 15.33 -2.34
C ALA A 149 16.66 16.82 -2.55
N ARG A 150 15.39 17.22 -2.40
CA ARG A 150 14.94 18.63 -2.50
C ARG A 150 15.40 19.52 -1.34
N THR A 151 15.94 18.94 -0.28
CA THR A 151 16.59 19.71 0.80
C THR A 151 18.11 19.61 0.66
N PRO A 152 18.85 20.73 0.56
CA PRO A 152 20.31 20.73 0.42
C PRO A 152 21.03 19.99 1.53
N ILE A 153 20.40 19.87 2.71
CA ILE A 153 20.92 19.23 3.92
C ILE A 153 20.96 17.69 3.76
N THR A 154 19.96 17.10 3.12
CA THR A 154 19.78 15.65 3.00
C THR A 154 20.27 15.10 1.64
N ALA A 155 20.65 15.97 0.70
CA ALA A 155 21.06 15.56 -0.66
C ALA A 155 22.23 14.55 -0.71
N THR A 156 23.16 14.58 0.24
CA THR A 156 24.30 13.64 0.29
C THR A 156 23.94 12.29 0.94
N GLY A 157 22.79 12.22 1.62
CA GLY A 157 22.30 11.03 2.36
C GLY A 157 20.93 10.51 1.90
N ALA A 158 20.27 11.18 0.95
CA ALA A 158 18.87 10.96 0.58
C ALA A 158 18.49 9.48 0.37
N GLY A 159 19.32 8.70 -0.33
CA GLY A 159 19.05 7.26 -0.51
C GLY A 159 19.13 6.44 0.78
N ALA A 160 20.00 6.80 1.73
CA ALA A 160 20.06 6.16 3.05
C ALA A 160 18.92 6.63 3.96
N GLY A 161 18.58 7.92 3.94
CA GLY A 161 17.40 8.47 4.59
C GLY A 161 16.10 7.82 4.12
N ALA A 162 15.90 7.69 2.81
CA ALA A 162 14.73 7.06 2.20
C ALA A 162 14.56 5.61 2.65
N ARG A 163 15.65 4.81 2.65
CA ARG A 163 15.62 3.44 3.18
C ARG A 163 15.27 3.39 4.66
N THR A 164 15.80 4.32 5.45
CA THR A 164 15.52 4.40 6.90
C THR A 164 14.04 4.68 7.15
N LEU A 165 13.49 5.67 6.45
CA LEU A 165 12.07 6.01 6.52
C LEU A 165 11.18 4.86 6.07
N TYR A 166 11.53 4.20 4.96
CA TYR A 166 10.80 3.05 4.45
C TYR A 166 10.74 1.89 5.45
N PHE A 167 11.86 1.51 6.06
CA PHE A 167 11.87 0.43 7.06
C PHE A 167 11.16 0.81 8.36
N ALA A 168 11.29 2.05 8.81
CA ALA A 168 10.54 2.54 9.96
C ALA A 168 9.03 2.52 9.71
N TYR A 169 8.61 2.96 8.53
CA TYR A 169 7.21 2.91 8.07
C TYR A 169 6.66 1.47 8.08
N LEU A 170 7.40 0.50 7.54
CA LEU A 170 7.00 -0.92 7.59
C LEU A 170 6.87 -1.42 9.04
N GLY A 171 7.80 -1.06 9.92
CA GLY A 171 7.73 -1.41 11.34
C GLY A 171 6.49 -0.83 12.03
N ILE A 172 6.16 0.43 11.73
CA ILE A 172 4.97 1.10 12.24
C ILE A 172 3.70 0.41 11.71
N LEU A 173 3.62 0.10 10.42
CA LEU A 173 2.47 -0.62 9.87
C LEU A 173 2.26 -1.99 10.51
N MET A 174 3.35 -2.74 10.76
CA MET A 174 3.26 -4.05 11.42
C MET A 174 2.77 -3.94 12.87
N THR A 175 3.17 -2.89 13.58
CA THR A 175 2.74 -2.64 14.96
C THR A 175 1.35 -2.04 15.07
N VAL A 176 0.90 -1.26 14.09
CA VAL A 176 -0.51 -0.89 13.96
C VAL A 176 -1.35 -2.13 13.69
N GLY A 177 -0.95 -2.96 12.72
CA GLY A 177 -1.66 -4.19 12.36
C GLY A 177 -1.82 -5.13 13.56
N ASN A 178 -0.80 -5.34 14.38
CA ASN A 178 -0.93 -6.19 15.57
C ASN A 178 -1.66 -5.51 16.76
N GLY A 179 -2.02 -4.22 16.65
CA GLY A 179 -2.71 -3.44 17.69
C GLY A 179 -1.80 -2.95 18.82
N ALA A 180 -0.48 -3.06 18.69
CA ALA A 180 0.47 -2.50 19.65
C ALA A 180 0.56 -0.96 19.59
N LEU A 181 0.19 -0.38 18.45
CA LEU A 181 0.15 1.05 18.20
C LEU A 181 -1.20 1.46 17.62
N ASP A 182 -1.81 2.50 18.17
CA ASP A 182 -2.99 3.12 17.53
C ASP A 182 -2.56 4.06 16.39
N GLN A 183 -3.52 4.47 15.55
CA GLN A 183 -3.27 5.34 14.39
C GLN A 183 -2.58 6.66 14.78
N ARG A 184 -2.99 7.29 15.89
CA ARG A 184 -2.47 8.59 16.30
C ARG A 184 -1.02 8.48 16.77
N ALA A 185 -0.72 7.44 17.54
CA ALA A 185 0.62 7.13 18.00
C ALA A 185 1.54 6.72 16.84
N ALA A 186 1.03 5.97 15.87
CA ALA A 186 1.76 5.61 14.65
C ALA A 186 2.17 6.84 13.82
N ILE A 187 1.25 7.79 13.62
CA ILE A 187 1.54 9.05 12.93
C ILE A 187 2.60 9.86 13.70
N ALA A 188 2.43 10.01 15.02
CA ALA A 188 3.39 10.74 15.85
C ALA A 188 4.79 10.12 15.83
N GLN A 189 4.90 8.78 15.96
CA GLN A 189 6.18 8.09 15.87
C GLN A 189 6.83 8.25 14.49
N PHE A 190 6.05 8.19 13.41
CA PHE A 190 6.62 8.39 12.08
C PHE A 190 7.16 9.82 11.92
N GLN A 191 6.44 10.83 12.43
CA GLN A 191 6.92 12.22 12.46
C GLN A 191 8.24 12.37 13.21
N GLU A 192 8.41 11.68 14.34
CA GLU A 192 9.69 11.67 15.09
C GLU A 192 10.83 11.07 14.26
N VAL A 193 10.58 9.97 13.55
CA VAL A 193 11.59 9.35 12.67
C VAL A 193 11.95 10.28 11.51
N ILE A 194 10.97 10.91 10.87
CA ILE A 194 11.22 11.91 9.82
C ILE A 194 12.11 13.03 10.34
N HIS A 195 11.75 13.61 11.49
CA HIS A 195 12.50 14.69 12.11
C HIS A 195 13.95 14.25 12.40
N PHE A 196 14.15 13.05 12.92
CA PHE A 196 15.48 12.49 13.19
C PHE A 196 16.32 12.34 11.92
N VAL A 197 15.75 11.77 10.85
CA VAL A 197 16.46 11.58 9.57
C VAL A 197 16.85 12.92 8.95
N VAL A 198 15.92 13.87 8.91
CA VAL A 198 16.13 15.20 8.32
C VAL A 198 17.14 16.03 9.13
N HIS A 199 17.16 15.93 10.47
CA HIS A 199 18.11 16.65 11.33
C HIS A 199 19.50 16.01 11.36
N ARG A 200 19.60 14.68 11.36
CA ARG A 200 20.88 13.97 11.46
C ARG A 200 21.76 14.21 10.24
N GLU A 201 21.18 14.29 9.04
CA GLU A 201 21.93 14.58 7.82
C GLU A 201 22.46 16.03 7.77
N GLY A 202 21.87 16.95 8.56
CA GLY A 202 22.40 18.31 8.75
C GLY A 202 23.56 18.44 9.71
N ALA A 203 23.74 17.47 10.62
CA ALA A 203 24.81 17.50 11.62
C ALA A 203 26.13 16.85 11.14
N GLN A 204 26.14 16.17 10.00
CA GLN A 204 27.35 15.56 9.41
C GLN A 204 28.08 16.46 8.41
N ARG A 205 27.77 17.76 8.37
CA ARG A 205 28.49 18.80 7.61
C ARG A 205 29.35 19.67 8.49
#